data_AF-A0A954RI34-F1
#
_entry.id   AF-A0A954RI34-F1
#
_cell.length_a   1.000
_cell.length_b   1.000
_cell.length_c   1.000
_cell.angle_alpha   90.00
_cell.angle_beta   90.00
_cell.angle_gamma   90.00
#
_symmetry.space_group_name_H-M   'P 1'
#
loop_
_entity.id
_entity.type
_entity.pdbx_description
1 polymer ?
#
loop_
_entity_poly.entity_id
_entity_poly.type
_entity_poly.pdbx_seq_one_letter_code
_entity_poly.pdbx_strand_id
1 'polypeptide(L)'
;MTRWGKLGLTLCATAALFATAGRAQANLLTFEVIPAYAPNGPVSPNWTNYIVNGLAGIQQNMDIGSRAVTPAAYERVAGPVALEDMVYTTFNSWRGEAAPTSYGPVFDGEFGNRIHFGLHIVADTDMPFMLSDIEWSLDSNDVTNYFDQSGSFASATYSATRVGIDYGLDGVKGGGDDIILNAGQSGSTPVNELIYIGVGDGFFASEPGAPSFQDEIDMTLSDIYLGCGHPQGCEFDLVGTYSLPDGAGGRVSTSGTVTISIVPEPSTALMTICGGLLSLAGLRRRS
;
A
#
# COMPACT_ATOMS: atom_id res chain seq x y z
N MET A 1 78.82 -45.77 -15.01
CA MET A 1 77.41 -45.36 -15.20
C MET A 1 76.71 -45.37 -13.85
N THR A 2 76.63 -44.23 -13.16
CA THR A 2 75.71 -44.08 -12.02
C THR A 2 75.49 -42.60 -11.76
N ARG A 3 74.21 -42.21 -11.83
CA ARG A 3 73.70 -40.84 -11.83
C ARG A 3 73.60 -40.26 -10.42
N TRP A 4 73.62 -38.94 -10.39
CA TRP A 4 73.46 -38.03 -9.27
C TRP A 4 72.06 -38.09 -8.67
N GLY A 5 71.95 -37.95 -7.34
CA GLY A 5 70.70 -37.66 -6.63
C GLY A 5 70.87 -36.43 -5.74
N LYS A 6 70.36 -35.28 -6.19
CA LYS A 6 70.13 -34.08 -5.36
C LYS A 6 68.68 -34.13 -4.90
N LEU A 7 68.43 -34.34 -3.61
CA LEU A 7 67.10 -34.11 -3.02
C LEU A 7 66.96 -32.61 -2.71
N GLY A 8 66.01 -31.97 -3.37
CA GLY A 8 65.57 -30.61 -3.09
C GLY A 8 64.59 -30.59 -1.92
N LEU A 9 64.80 -29.63 -1.02
CA LEU A 9 63.93 -29.27 0.09
C LEU A 9 62.76 -28.43 -0.45
N THR A 10 61.53 -28.93 -0.38
CA THR A 10 60.33 -28.14 -0.72
C THR A 10 59.63 -27.74 0.58
N LEU A 11 59.77 -26.47 0.96
CA LEU A 11 59.04 -25.84 2.05
C LEU A 11 57.62 -25.52 1.55
N CYS A 12 56.60 -26.20 2.08
CA CYS A 12 55.19 -25.85 1.83
C CYS A 12 54.83 -24.60 2.66
N ALA A 13 54.44 -23.52 1.98
CA ALA A 13 53.87 -22.33 2.59
C ALA A 13 52.41 -22.59 2.95
N THR A 14 52.10 -22.52 4.24
CA THR A 14 50.73 -22.61 4.76
C THR A 14 50.04 -21.25 4.55
N ALA A 15 49.11 -21.17 3.60
CA ALA A 15 48.22 -20.03 3.45
C ALA A 15 47.09 -20.14 4.48
N ALA A 16 47.04 -19.20 5.43
CA ALA A 16 45.91 -19.07 6.35
C ALA A 16 44.69 -18.53 5.57
N LEU A 17 43.68 -19.38 5.38
CA LEU A 17 42.36 -18.97 4.92
C LEU A 17 41.71 -18.16 6.05
N PHE A 18 41.61 -16.84 5.90
CA PHE A 18 40.66 -16.05 6.66
C PHE A 18 39.26 -16.39 6.13
N ALA A 19 38.60 -17.35 6.76
CA ALA A 19 37.16 -17.51 6.62
C ALA A 19 36.50 -16.29 7.29
N THR A 20 36.13 -15.29 6.49
CA THR A 20 35.11 -14.34 6.90
C THR A 20 33.82 -15.13 7.04
N ALA A 21 33.50 -15.54 8.27
CA ALA A 21 32.16 -15.97 8.60
C ALA A 21 31.25 -14.77 8.35
N GLY A 22 30.59 -14.75 7.17
CA GLY A 22 29.40 -13.93 7.01
C GLY A 22 28.46 -14.33 8.13
N ARG A 23 28.16 -13.40 9.04
CA ARG A 23 27.08 -13.62 10.00
C ARG A 23 25.85 -13.89 9.15
N ALA A 24 25.34 -15.13 9.20
CA ALA A 24 23.97 -15.39 8.82
C ALA A 24 23.13 -14.51 9.76
N GLN A 25 22.64 -13.38 9.24
CA GLN A 25 21.76 -12.50 9.99
C GLN A 25 20.46 -13.30 10.11
N ALA A 26 20.18 -13.79 11.33
CA ALA A 26 18.84 -14.30 11.63
C ALA A 26 17.83 -13.21 11.25
N ASN A 27 16.65 -13.61 10.77
CA ASN A 27 15.64 -12.66 10.33
C ASN A 27 15.01 -12.02 11.59
N LEU A 28 15.67 -11.00 12.14
CA LEU A 28 15.34 -10.36 13.43
C LEU A 28 14.03 -9.55 13.37
N LEU A 29 13.44 -9.42 12.18
CA LEU A 29 12.24 -8.67 11.91
C LEU A 29 11.45 -9.34 10.76
N THR A 30 10.18 -9.65 11.00
CA THR A 30 9.20 -9.95 9.95
C THR A 30 8.44 -8.67 9.63
N PHE A 31 8.35 -8.33 8.34
CA PHE A 31 7.91 -7.02 7.88
C PHE A 31 7.10 -7.17 6.60
N GLU A 32 5.78 -7.05 6.73
CA GLU A 32 4.82 -7.28 5.66
C GLU A 32 4.02 -6.01 5.34
N VAL A 33 3.84 -5.75 4.06
CA VAL A 33 2.98 -4.68 3.56
C VAL A 33 1.85 -5.32 2.76
N ILE A 34 0.62 -5.06 3.19
CA ILE A 34 -0.58 -5.72 2.70
C ILE A 34 -1.53 -4.67 2.13
N PRO A 35 -1.55 -4.48 0.80
CA PRO A 35 -2.48 -3.56 0.17
C PRO A 35 -3.93 -4.04 0.32
N ALA A 36 -4.83 -3.12 0.67
CA ALA A 36 -6.25 -3.40 0.85
C ALA A 36 -7.13 -2.22 0.44
N TYR A 37 -8.37 -2.54 0.07
CA TYR A 37 -9.39 -1.53 -0.17
C TYR A 37 -9.90 -0.96 1.15
N ALA A 38 -10.06 0.35 1.22
CA ALA A 38 -10.62 1.04 2.38
C ALA A 38 -11.70 2.04 1.97
N PRO A 39 -12.67 2.35 2.87
CA PRO A 39 -13.49 3.53 2.72
C PRO A 39 -12.63 4.80 2.87
N ASN A 40 -13.16 5.96 2.50
CA ASN A 40 -12.46 7.25 2.51
C ASN A 40 -12.21 7.78 3.94
N GLY A 41 -11.37 7.09 4.71
CA GLY A 41 -10.85 7.57 5.99
C GLY A 41 -11.91 7.98 7.02
N PRO A 42 -11.54 8.84 8.00
CA PRO A 42 -12.40 9.23 9.11
C PRO A 42 -13.71 9.94 8.75
N VAL A 43 -13.86 10.42 7.52
CA VAL A 43 -15.12 11.04 7.07
C VAL A 43 -16.19 9.99 6.76
N SER A 44 -15.79 8.75 6.49
CA SER A 44 -16.71 7.65 6.16
C SER A 44 -17.33 7.03 7.42
N PRO A 45 -18.65 6.82 7.48
CA PRO A 45 -19.34 6.28 8.65
C PRO A 45 -18.82 4.91 9.11
N ASN A 46 -18.41 4.06 8.18
CA ASN A 46 -17.90 2.73 8.48
C ASN A 46 -16.41 2.68 8.79
N TRP A 47 -15.70 3.81 8.81
CA TRP A 47 -14.26 3.85 9.05
C TRP A 47 -13.84 3.19 10.36
N THR A 48 -14.58 3.44 11.45
CA THR A 48 -14.28 2.82 12.75
C THR A 48 -14.42 1.29 12.70
N ASN A 49 -15.42 0.78 12.00
CA ASN A 49 -15.60 -0.67 11.83
C ASN A 49 -14.54 -1.26 10.88
N TYR A 50 -14.18 -0.52 9.82
CA TYR A 50 -13.09 -0.88 8.93
C TYR A 50 -11.77 -1.01 9.68
N ILE A 51 -11.45 -0.10 10.61
CA ILE A 51 -10.23 -0.21 11.44
C ILE A 51 -10.20 -1.53 12.20
N VAL A 52 -11.30 -1.92 12.84
CA VAL A 52 -11.38 -3.18 13.60
C VAL A 52 -11.12 -4.39 12.70
N ASN A 53 -11.79 -4.44 11.55
CA ASN A 53 -11.61 -5.52 10.58
C ASN A 53 -10.21 -5.50 9.96
N GLY A 54 -9.67 -4.32 9.70
CA GLY A 54 -8.36 -4.11 9.09
C GLY A 54 -7.23 -4.56 10.00
N LEU A 55 -7.22 -4.15 11.27
CA LEU A 55 -6.21 -4.62 12.22
C LEU A 55 -6.28 -6.15 12.39
N ALA A 56 -7.48 -6.71 12.50
CA ALA A 56 -7.66 -8.15 12.62
C ALA A 56 -7.19 -8.91 11.36
N GLY A 57 -7.52 -8.40 10.18
CA GLY A 57 -7.17 -9.00 8.89
C GLY A 57 -5.69 -8.91 8.58
N ILE A 58 -5.04 -7.77 8.87
CA ILE A 58 -3.59 -7.60 8.75
C ILE A 58 -2.86 -8.58 9.66
N GLN A 59 -3.23 -8.62 10.95
CA GLN A 59 -2.58 -9.48 11.94
C GLN A 59 -2.73 -10.99 11.61
N GLN A 60 -3.85 -11.40 11.01
CA GLN A 60 -4.12 -12.79 10.64
C GLN A 60 -3.75 -13.10 9.18
N ASN A 61 -3.28 -12.11 8.43
CA ASN A 61 -3.03 -12.17 7.00
C ASN A 61 -4.22 -12.78 6.20
N MET A 62 -5.41 -12.24 6.42
CA MET A 62 -6.65 -12.70 5.78
C MET A 62 -7.66 -11.58 5.53
N ASP A 63 -8.61 -11.85 4.66
CA ASP A 63 -9.75 -10.95 4.39
C ASP A 63 -10.80 -11.08 5.50
N ILE A 64 -11.39 -9.96 5.91
CA ILE A 64 -12.47 -9.88 6.89
C ILE A 64 -13.67 -9.21 6.24
N GLY A 65 -14.59 -10.04 5.74
CA GLY A 65 -15.80 -9.60 5.03
C GLY A 65 -15.56 -9.42 3.53
N SER A 66 -16.45 -8.68 2.88
CA SER A 66 -16.29 -8.26 1.48
C SER A 66 -16.86 -6.86 1.26
N ARG A 67 -16.13 -6.07 0.49
CA ARG A 67 -16.50 -4.69 0.13
C ARG A 67 -17.71 -4.61 -0.80
N ALA A 68 -18.14 -5.75 -1.37
CA ALA A 68 -19.40 -5.86 -2.09
C ALA A 68 -20.62 -5.89 -1.16
N VAL A 69 -20.42 -6.17 0.14
CA VAL A 69 -21.50 -6.35 1.12
C VAL A 69 -21.48 -5.25 2.18
N THR A 70 -20.30 -4.74 2.57
CA THR A 70 -20.18 -3.68 3.56
C THR A 70 -18.94 -2.81 3.33
N PRO A 71 -19.03 -1.49 3.54
CA PRO A 71 -17.85 -0.62 3.50
C PRO A 71 -16.84 -0.91 4.62
N ALA A 72 -17.26 -1.58 5.69
CA ALA A 72 -16.40 -1.93 6.82
C ALA A 72 -15.47 -3.11 6.53
N ALA A 73 -15.61 -3.80 5.39
CA ALA A 73 -14.82 -4.99 5.10
C ALA A 73 -13.34 -4.64 4.91
N TYR A 74 -12.46 -5.48 5.46
CA TYR A 74 -11.06 -5.49 5.08
C TYR A 74 -10.87 -6.55 4.00
N GLU A 75 -10.66 -6.10 2.77
CA GLU A 75 -10.46 -6.97 1.61
C GLU A 75 -9.11 -6.61 0.98
N ARG A 76 -8.19 -7.58 0.94
CA ARG A 76 -6.86 -7.38 0.34
C ARG A 76 -6.97 -7.29 -1.17
N VAL A 77 -6.04 -6.56 -1.77
CA VAL A 77 -5.94 -6.47 -3.22
C VAL A 77 -5.36 -7.78 -3.76
N ALA A 78 -6.12 -8.50 -4.59
CA ALA A 78 -5.73 -9.79 -5.16
C ALA A 78 -5.41 -9.72 -6.67
N GLY A 79 -5.51 -8.55 -7.29
CA GLY A 79 -5.29 -8.34 -8.71
C GLY A 79 -5.34 -6.86 -9.09
N PRO A 80 -5.42 -6.54 -10.39
CA PRO A 80 -5.49 -5.16 -10.83
C PRO A 80 -6.68 -4.43 -10.20
N VAL A 81 -6.44 -3.20 -9.76
CA VAL A 81 -7.43 -2.31 -9.14
C VAL A 81 -8.04 -1.43 -10.22
N ALA A 82 -9.36 -1.44 -10.34
CA ALA A 82 -10.07 -0.52 -11.23
C ALA A 82 -10.03 0.90 -10.62
N LEU A 83 -10.01 1.96 -11.46
CA LEU A 83 -9.93 3.33 -10.94
C LEU A 83 -11.11 3.68 -10.03
N GLU A 84 -12.29 3.16 -10.33
CA GLU A 84 -13.52 3.33 -9.57
C GLU A 84 -13.34 2.89 -8.11
N ASP A 85 -12.49 1.90 -7.87
CA ASP A 85 -12.15 1.41 -6.53
C ASP A 85 -11.15 2.30 -5.77
N MET A 86 -10.70 3.39 -6.38
CA MET A 86 -9.75 4.35 -5.83
C MET A 86 -10.22 5.79 -5.90
N VAL A 87 -11.47 6.05 -6.29
CA VAL A 87 -12.03 7.40 -6.29
C VAL A 87 -12.67 7.70 -4.94
N TYR A 88 -12.35 8.86 -4.39
CA TYR A 88 -13.02 9.42 -3.22
C TYR A 88 -13.60 10.79 -3.50
N THR A 89 -14.62 11.18 -2.74
CA THR A 89 -15.46 12.34 -3.04
C THR A 89 -15.83 13.10 -1.74
N THR A 90 -16.61 14.17 -1.88
CA THR A 90 -17.25 14.88 -0.74
C THR A 90 -18.76 14.60 -0.63
N PHE A 91 -19.29 13.72 -1.47
CA PHE A 91 -20.70 13.34 -1.53
C PHE A 91 -20.86 11.82 -1.40
N ASN A 92 -22.09 11.33 -1.24
CA ASN A 92 -22.33 9.90 -1.10
C ASN A 92 -21.88 9.15 -2.37
N SER A 93 -20.87 8.29 -2.27
CA SER A 93 -20.36 7.50 -3.39
C SER A 93 -19.69 6.20 -2.92
N TRP A 94 -19.73 5.18 -3.76
CA TRP A 94 -18.99 3.94 -3.54
C TRP A 94 -18.55 3.34 -4.87
N ARG A 95 -17.27 3.01 -4.99
CA ARG A 95 -16.70 2.32 -6.15
C ARG A 95 -17.11 2.93 -7.49
N GLY A 96 -16.90 4.24 -7.63
CA GLY A 96 -17.25 5.01 -8.83
C GLY A 96 -18.74 5.31 -9.03
N GLU A 97 -19.64 4.82 -8.19
CA GLU A 97 -21.07 5.13 -8.27
C GLU A 97 -21.43 6.25 -7.30
N ALA A 98 -21.91 7.37 -7.84
CA ALA A 98 -22.55 8.43 -7.04
C ALA A 98 -23.92 7.94 -6.55
N ALA A 99 -24.25 8.19 -5.29
CA ALA A 99 -25.44 7.66 -4.62
C ALA A 99 -25.63 6.14 -4.87
N PRO A 100 -24.79 5.28 -4.23
CA PRO A 100 -24.55 3.89 -4.62
C PRO A 100 -25.72 2.94 -4.34
N THR A 101 -26.86 3.16 -5.01
CA THR A 101 -28.09 2.39 -4.83
C THR A 101 -27.94 0.93 -5.22
N SER A 102 -27.03 0.60 -6.15
CA SER A 102 -26.78 -0.78 -6.57
C SER A 102 -26.19 -1.65 -5.45
N TYR A 103 -25.53 -1.03 -4.47
CA TYR A 103 -24.90 -1.68 -3.33
C TYR A 103 -25.82 -1.73 -2.09
N GLY A 104 -26.91 -0.95 -2.11
CA GLY A 104 -27.91 -0.91 -1.04
C GLY A 104 -27.56 0.05 0.11
N PRO A 105 -28.46 0.19 1.09
CA PRO A 105 -28.42 1.29 2.07
C PRO A 105 -27.25 1.22 3.06
N VAL A 106 -26.52 0.10 3.13
CA VAL A 106 -25.33 -0.02 4.01
C VAL A 106 -24.16 0.84 3.52
N PHE A 107 -24.22 1.32 2.27
CA PHE A 107 -23.25 2.22 1.66
C PHE A 107 -23.71 3.70 1.71
N ASP A 108 -24.85 3.99 2.34
CA ASP A 108 -25.33 5.36 2.47
C ASP A 108 -24.40 6.20 3.35
N GLY A 109 -23.91 7.30 2.79
CA GLY A 109 -23.01 8.22 3.46
C GLY A 109 -21.53 7.85 3.35
N GLU A 110 -21.18 6.83 2.56
CA GLU A 110 -19.78 6.58 2.21
C GLU A 110 -19.29 7.63 1.21
N PHE A 111 -17.98 7.93 1.24
CA PHE A 111 -17.38 9.01 0.44
C PHE A 111 -16.32 8.48 -0.54
N GLY A 112 -16.58 7.29 -1.08
CA GLY A 112 -15.70 6.57 -1.98
C GLY A 112 -14.61 5.75 -1.28
N ASN A 113 -13.56 5.43 -2.03
CA ASN A 113 -12.60 4.39 -1.71
C ASN A 113 -11.15 4.85 -1.87
N ARG A 114 -10.26 4.20 -1.13
CA ARG A 114 -8.80 4.37 -1.22
C ARG A 114 -8.12 3.01 -1.17
N ILE A 115 -6.88 2.95 -1.65
CA ILE A 115 -5.99 1.83 -1.34
C ILE A 115 -5.13 2.22 -0.16
N HIS A 116 -5.12 1.37 0.86
CA HIS A 116 -4.22 1.47 2.00
C HIS A 116 -3.18 0.36 1.95
N PHE A 117 -1.94 0.69 2.27
CA PHE A 117 -0.83 -0.24 2.39
C PHE A 117 -0.65 -0.61 3.85
N GLY A 118 -1.48 -1.55 4.30
CA GLY A 118 -1.46 -2.07 5.67
C GLY A 118 -0.09 -2.60 6.03
N LEU A 119 0.30 -2.48 7.30
CA LEU A 119 1.63 -2.80 7.76
C LEU A 119 1.56 -3.72 8.98
N HIS A 120 2.26 -4.85 8.89
CA HIS A 120 2.51 -5.75 10.01
C HIS A 120 4.02 -5.91 10.22
N ILE A 121 4.48 -5.57 11.42
CA ILE A 121 5.87 -5.78 11.83
C ILE A 121 5.87 -6.65 13.07
N VAL A 122 6.69 -7.70 13.08
CA VAL A 122 6.99 -8.50 14.26
C VAL A 122 8.50 -8.58 14.41
N ALA A 123 9.02 -8.04 15.50
CA ALA A 123 10.43 -8.11 15.85
C ALA A 123 10.70 -9.28 16.79
N ASP A 124 11.94 -9.77 16.76
CA ASP A 124 12.44 -10.62 17.85
C ASP A 124 12.45 -9.85 19.17
N THR A 125 12.27 -10.58 20.28
CA THR A 125 12.17 -10.02 21.63
C THR A 125 13.37 -9.18 22.05
N ASP A 126 14.55 -9.53 21.52
CA ASP A 126 15.82 -8.88 21.85
C ASP A 126 16.07 -7.60 21.05
N MET A 127 15.19 -7.25 20.09
CA MET A 127 15.33 -6.06 19.25
C MET A 127 13.98 -5.37 19.05
N PRO A 128 13.36 -4.79 20.10
CA PRO A 128 12.17 -3.97 19.92
C PRO A 128 12.48 -2.75 19.06
N PHE A 129 11.46 -2.26 18.36
CA PHE A 129 11.57 -1.10 17.49
C PHE A 129 10.61 0.00 17.94
N MET A 130 10.88 1.23 17.52
CA MET A 130 10.00 2.36 17.78
C MET A 130 9.23 2.70 16.51
N LEU A 131 7.97 3.01 16.69
CA LEU A 131 7.16 3.59 15.62
C LEU A 131 7.81 4.88 15.07
N SER A 132 8.42 5.70 15.93
CA SER A 132 9.08 6.95 15.51
C SER A 132 10.23 6.76 14.52
N ASP A 133 10.77 5.55 14.40
CA ASP A 133 11.88 5.26 13.49
C ASP A 133 11.41 4.85 12.08
N ILE A 134 10.10 4.65 11.92
CA ILE A 134 9.49 4.24 10.66
C ILE A 134 9.34 5.44 9.72
N GLU A 135 9.81 5.25 8.49
CA GLU A 135 9.59 6.15 7.36
C GLU A 135 8.72 5.44 6.32
N TRP A 136 8.00 6.21 5.50
CA TRP A 136 7.12 5.67 4.47
C TRP A 136 7.18 6.48 3.18
N SER A 137 6.87 5.82 2.05
CA SER A 137 6.58 6.47 0.77
C SER A 137 5.39 5.82 0.07
N LEU A 138 4.71 6.61 -0.76
CA LEU A 138 3.73 6.21 -1.76
C LEU A 138 4.22 6.73 -3.10
N ASP A 139 4.51 5.82 -4.01
CA ASP A 139 5.08 6.11 -5.32
C ASP A 139 4.27 5.38 -6.40
N SER A 140 4.01 6.06 -7.51
CA SER A 140 3.47 5.46 -8.72
C SER A 140 4.44 5.55 -9.90
N ASN A 141 4.38 4.55 -10.78
CA ASN A 141 5.24 4.52 -11.98
C ASN A 141 4.58 5.13 -13.24
N ASP A 142 3.48 5.88 -13.06
CA ASP A 142 2.92 6.70 -14.12
C ASP A 142 3.87 7.87 -14.48
N VAL A 143 3.59 8.55 -15.60
CA VAL A 143 4.46 9.60 -16.16
C VAL A 143 4.76 10.72 -15.15
N THR A 144 3.84 10.99 -14.22
CA THR A 144 3.95 12.09 -13.27
C THR A 144 4.37 11.67 -11.87
N ASN A 145 4.40 10.36 -11.58
CA ASN A 145 4.42 9.84 -10.21
C ASN A 145 3.33 10.53 -9.38
N TYR A 146 2.07 10.40 -9.79
CA TYR A 146 0.94 11.15 -9.22
C TYR A 146 0.90 11.10 -7.68
N PHE A 147 1.24 9.95 -7.09
CA PHE A 147 1.16 9.74 -5.66
C PHE A 147 2.37 10.27 -4.86
N ASP A 148 3.50 10.63 -5.50
CA ASP A 148 4.81 11.05 -4.94
C ASP A 148 4.75 11.68 -3.53
N GLN A 149 4.60 10.83 -2.53
CA GLN A 149 4.40 11.23 -1.14
C GLN A 149 5.37 10.45 -0.28
N SER A 150 5.95 11.13 0.70
CA SER A 150 6.78 10.50 1.70
C SER A 150 6.63 11.17 3.05
N GLY A 151 6.98 10.44 4.09
CA GLY A 151 6.91 10.96 5.44
C GLY A 151 7.61 10.08 6.46
N SER A 152 7.53 10.54 7.71
CA SER A 152 8.10 9.86 8.86
C SER A 152 7.12 9.89 10.02
N PHE A 153 7.16 8.85 10.85
CA PHE A 153 6.41 8.78 12.09
C PHE A 153 7.15 9.34 13.30
N ALA A 154 8.26 10.08 13.09
CA ALA A 154 9.12 10.63 14.16
C ALA A 154 8.38 11.35 15.31
N SER A 155 7.27 12.03 15.03
CA SER A 155 6.45 12.75 16.02
C SER A 155 5.10 12.11 16.30
N ALA A 156 4.85 10.92 15.75
CA ALA A 156 3.54 10.30 15.78
C ALA A 156 3.30 9.51 17.09
N THR A 157 2.05 9.35 17.48
CA THR A 157 1.63 8.58 18.67
C THR A 157 0.82 7.35 18.29
N TYR A 158 0.94 6.24 19.00
CA TYR A 158 0.07 5.09 18.79
C TYR A 158 -1.42 5.49 18.84
N SER A 159 -2.25 4.83 18.05
CA SER A 159 -3.65 5.22 17.83
C SER A 159 -4.52 4.00 17.51
N ALA A 160 -5.84 4.20 17.41
CA ALA A 160 -6.77 3.14 17.00
C ALA A 160 -6.44 2.59 15.61
N THR A 161 -5.79 3.35 14.75
CA THR A 161 -5.38 2.92 13.41
C THR A 161 -4.01 2.26 13.39
N ARG A 162 -3.21 2.45 14.45
CA ARG A 162 -1.80 2.09 14.52
C ARG A 162 -1.45 1.59 15.93
N VAL A 163 -1.55 0.28 16.08
CA VAL A 163 -1.47 -0.42 17.36
C VAL A 163 -0.10 -1.03 17.54
N GLY A 164 0.58 -0.63 18.60
CA GLY A 164 1.81 -1.25 19.07
C GLY A 164 1.53 -2.26 20.16
N ILE A 165 2.30 -3.35 20.19
CA ILE A 165 2.23 -4.37 21.22
C ILE A 165 3.65 -4.62 21.75
N ASP A 166 3.83 -4.36 23.04
CA ASP A 166 4.99 -4.77 23.81
C ASP A 166 4.66 -6.12 24.47
N TYR A 167 5.47 -7.14 24.23
CA TYR A 167 5.26 -8.51 24.76
C TYR A 167 5.69 -8.64 26.23
N GLY A 168 6.07 -7.56 26.89
CA GLY A 168 6.37 -7.58 28.32
C GLY A 168 7.69 -8.29 28.64
N LEU A 169 7.80 -8.75 29.88
CA LEU A 169 9.02 -9.34 30.43
C LEU A 169 9.24 -10.78 29.95
N ASP A 170 8.18 -11.51 29.61
CA ASP A 170 8.31 -12.88 29.14
C ASP A 170 8.64 -12.97 27.64
N GLY A 171 8.45 -11.88 26.89
CA GLY A 171 8.74 -11.81 25.46
C GLY A 171 7.78 -12.64 24.60
N VAL A 172 6.63 -13.06 25.14
CA VAL A 172 5.68 -13.94 24.47
C VAL A 172 4.34 -13.21 24.32
N LYS A 173 3.92 -13.01 23.08
CA LYS A 173 2.58 -12.50 22.78
C LYS A 173 1.51 -13.36 23.44
N GLY A 174 0.63 -12.73 24.22
CA GLY A 174 -0.43 -13.39 24.97
C GLY A 174 0.04 -14.07 26.25
N GLY A 175 1.26 -13.80 26.72
CA GLY A 175 1.83 -14.28 27.98
C GLY A 175 1.13 -13.75 29.23
N GLY A 176 0.39 -12.65 29.08
CA GLY A 176 -0.46 -12.05 30.12
C GLY A 176 0.11 -10.77 30.72
N ASP A 177 1.29 -10.34 30.28
CA ASP A 177 1.92 -9.07 30.59
C ASP A 177 2.08 -8.15 29.36
N ASP A 178 1.47 -8.50 28.22
CA ASP A 178 1.41 -7.67 27.02
C ASP A 178 0.84 -6.27 27.33
N ILE A 179 1.51 -5.24 26.80
CA ILE A 179 1.03 -3.86 26.86
C ILE A 179 0.59 -3.45 25.46
N ILE A 180 -0.67 -3.00 25.35
CA ILE A 180 -1.25 -2.50 24.10
C ILE A 180 -1.18 -0.97 24.06
N LEU A 181 -0.57 -0.45 22.99
CA LEU A 181 -0.42 0.98 22.73
C LEU A 181 -1.29 1.37 21.54
N ASN A 182 -2.39 2.08 21.76
CA ASN A 182 -3.37 2.44 20.73
C ASN A 182 -4.17 3.73 21.00
N ALA A 183 -3.75 4.54 21.96
CA ALA A 183 -4.53 5.66 22.50
C ALA A 183 -3.64 6.84 22.93
N GLY A 184 -2.77 7.31 22.03
CA GLY A 184 -1.97 8.53 22.22
C GLY A 184 -0.62 8.31 22.90
N GLN A 185 -0.23 7.06 23.19
CA GLN A 185 1.11 6.74 23.70
C GLN A 185 2.18 7.19 22.70
N SER A 186 3.34 7.63 23.22
CA SER A 186 4.45 8.12 22.39
C SER A 186 4.93 7.05 21.41
N GLY A 187 5.14 7.43 20.15
CA GLY A 187 5.74 6.54 19.14
C GLY A 187 7.21 6.18 19.38
N SER A 188 7.86 6.84 20.34
CA SER A 188 9.19 6.47 20.83
C SER A 188 9.16 5.40 21.93
N THR A 189 7.97 4.88 22.27
CA THR A 189 7.85 3.71 23.16
C THR A 189 8.19 2.46 22.35
N PRO A 190 9.18 1.64 22.75
CA PRO A 190 9.53 0.43 22.02
C PRO A 190 8.39 -0.59 22.03
N VAL A 191 8.26 -1.36 20.95
CA VAL A 191 7.28 -2.45 20.80
C VAL A 191 7.91 -3.64 20.08
N ASN A 192 7.35 -4.82 20.28
CA ASN A 192 7.72 -6.04 19.57
C ASN A 192 6.87 -6.24 18.32
N GLU A 193 5.68 -5.65 18.27
CA GLU A 193 4.79 -5.76 17.12
C GLU A 193 4.08 -4.44 16.83
N LEU A 194 3.87 -4.19 15.54
CA LEU A 194 3.08 -3.08 15.03
C LEU A 194 2.06 -3.63 14.04
N ILE A 195 0.79 -3.29 14.26
CA ILE A 195 -0.30 -3.51 13.32
C ILE A 195 -0.88 -2.15 12.96
N TYR A 196 -0.77 -1.78 11.69
CA TYR A 196 -1.15 -0.46 11.19
C TYR A 196 -2.01 -0.60 9.95
N ILE A 197 -3.16 0.08 9.90
CA ILE A 197 -4.05 0.06 8.71
C ILE A 197 -3.37 0.58 7.43
N GLY A 198 -2.25 1.29 7.57
CA GLY A 198 -1.45 1.75 6.46
C GLY A 198 -1.70 3.20 6.06
N VAL A 199 -0.68 3.83 5.45
CA VAL A 199 -0.88 5.01 4.61
C VAL A 199 -1.68 4.59 3.39
N GLY A 200 -2.53 5.48 2.91
CA GLY A 200 -3.39 5.19 1.77
C GLY A 200 -3.89 6.45 1.11
N ASP A 201 -4.17 6.32 -0.17
CA ASP A 201 -4.61 7.43 -0.99
C ASP A 201 -5.49 6.96 -2.15
N GLY A 202 -6.01 7.92 -2.89
CA GLY A 202 -6.84 7.70 -4.07
C GLY A 202 -6.95 8.96 -4.92
N PHE A 203 -7.86 8.94 -5.88
CA PHE A 203 -8.17 10.06 -6.75
C PHE A 203 -9.34 10.84 -6.20
N PHE A 204 -9.13 12.14 -5.96
CA PHE A 204 -10.20 13.01 -5.52
C PHE A 204 -11.06 13.45 -6.70
N ALA A 205 -12.33 13.03 -6.75
CA ALA A 205 -13.27 13.59 -7.71
C ALA A 205 -13.59 15.03 -7.30
N SER A 206 -13.24 15.99 -8.16
CA SER A 206 -13.40 17.41 -7.86
C SER A 206 -13.61 18.29 -9.10
N GLU A 207 -14.12 17.72 -10.19
CA GLU A 207 -14.21 18.45 -11.46
C GLU A 207 -15.17 19.65 -11.40
N PRO A 208 -14.66 20.87 -11.60
CA PRO A 208 -15.50 22.05 -11.57
C PRO A 208 -16.52 22.06 -12.71
N GLY A 209 -17.80 22.27 -12.36
CA GLY A 209 -18.85 22.46 -13.35
C GLY A 209 -19.49 21.17 -13.88
N ALA A 210 -19.21 20.03 -13.26
CA ALA A 210 -19.95 18.79 -13.51
C ALA A 210 -21.46 19.00 -13.28
N PRO A 211 -22.34 18.58 -14.22
CA PRO A 211 -23.78 18.78 -14.09
C PRO A 211 -24.45 17.87 -13.05
N SER A 212 -23.78 16.79 -12.64
CA SER A 212 -24.19 15.91 -11.54
C SER A 212 -22.97 15.33 -10.82
N PHE A 213 -23.20 14.70 -9.67
CA PHE A 213 -22.15 13.99 -8.93
C PHE A 213 -21.59 12.78 -9.67
N GLN A 214 -22.39 12.11 -10.51
CA GLN A 214 -21.85 11.03 -11.35
C GLN A 214 -20.94 11.61 -12.43
N ASP A 215 -21.36 12.70 -13.08
CA ASP A 215 -20.52 13.36 -14.09
C ASP A 215 -19.19 13.85 -13.49
N GLU A 216 -19.16 14.24 -12.21
CA GLU A 216 -17.93 14.64 -11.52
C GLU A 216 -16.93 13.47 -11.40
N ILE A 217 -17.42 12.28 -11.04
CA ILE A 217 -16.60 11.05 -11.01
C ILE A 217 -16.15 10.71 -12.43
N ASP A 218 -17.07 10.65 -13.38
CA ASP A 218 -16.80 10.23 -14.76
C ASP A 218 -15.78 11.16 -15.44
N MET A 219 -15.87 12.47 -15.18
CA MET A 219 -14.91 13.45 -15.70
C MET A 219 -13.52 13.28 -15.07
N THR A 220 -13.41 13.10 -13.74
CA THR A 220 -12.11 12.82 -13.10
C THR A 220 -11.49 11.53 -13.65
N LEU A 221 -12.28 10.46 -13.79
CA LEU A 221 -11.82 9.19 -14.35
C LEU A 221 -11.35 9.36 -15.81
N SER A 222 -12.09 10.12 -16.61
CA SER A 222 -11.73 10.45 -17.99
C SER A 222 -10.42 11.25 -18.05
N ASP A 223 -10.21 12.22 -17.18
CA ASP A 223 -9.00 13.04 -17.17
C ASP A 223 -7.77 12.23 -16.78
N ILE A 224 -7.89 11.31 -15.81
CA ILE A 224 -6.83 10.34 -15.47
C ILE A 224 -6.51 9.45 -16.68
N TYR A 225 -7.54 8.94 -17.36
CA TYR A 225 -7.37 8.12 -18.57
C TYR A 225 -6.69 8.88 -19.71
N LEU A 226 -7.07 10.14 -19.95
CA LEU A 226 -6.41 10.97 -20.97
C LEU A 226 -4.96 11.28 -20.59
N GLY A 227 -4.69 11.51 -19.30
CA GLY A 227 -3.36 11.78 -18.76
C GLY A 227 -2.38 10.62 -18.94
N CYS A 228 -2.86 9.37 -18.97
CA CYS A 228 -1.99 8.22 -19.14
C CYS A 228 -1.58 7.90 -20.58
N GLY A 229 -2.15 8.61 -21.57
CA GLY A 229 -1.60 8.69 -22.92
C GLY A 229 -1.71 7.43 -23.80
N HIS A 230 -2.52 6.43 -23.44
CA HIS A 230 -2.62 5.17 -24.19
C HIS A 230 -4.04 4.85 -24.67
N PRO A 231 -4.28 4.68 -25.99
CA PRO A 231 -5.63 4.54 -26.56
C PRO A 231 -6.32 3.19 -26.30
N GLN A 232 -5.66 2.26 -25.60
CA GLN A 232 -6.20 0.93 -25.28
C GLN A 232 -6.38 0.69 -23.77
N GLY A 233 -6.28 1.75 -22.95
CA GLY A 233 -6.08 1.60 -21.51
C GLY A 233 -4.61 1.68 -21.13
N CYS A 234 -4.36 1.94 -19.86
CA CYS A 234 -3.03 2.06 -19.28
C CYS A 234 -3.02 1.39 -17.91
N GLU A 235 -1.85 0.91 -17.53
CA GLU A 235 -1.61 0.36 -16.21
C GLU A 235 -0.41 1.07 -15.60
N PHE A 236 -0.50 1.34 -14.31
CA PHE A 236 0.63 1.81 -13.53
C PHE A 236 0.59 1.14 -12.17
N ASP A 237 1.75 0.95 -11.57
CA ASP A 237 1.87 0.39 -10.24
C ASP A 237 1.85 1.52 -9.22
N LEU A 238 1.10 1.33 -8.14
CA LEU A 238 1.20 2.10 -6.91
C LEU A 238 1.90 1.26 -5.85
N VAL A 239 2.96 1.81 -5.27
CA VAL A 239 3.86 1.14 -4.33
C VAL A 239 3.85 1.88 -3.00
N GLY A 240 3.43 1.19 -1.95
CA GLY A 240 3.59 1.67 -0.57
C GLY A 240 4.82 1.02 0.05
N THR A 241 5.80 1.85 0.45
CA THR A 241 7.05 1.39 1.06
C THR A 241 7.13 1.85 2.50
N TYR A 242 7.61 0.97 3.38
CA TYR A 242 8.00 1.33 4.73
C TYR A 242 9.45 0.95 4.97
N SER A 243 10.15 1.74 5.80
CA SER A 243 11.50 1.42 6.22
C SER A 243 11.72 1.73 7.70
N LEU A 244 12.62 0.97 8.34
CA LEU A 244 13.10 1.24 9.69
C LEU A 244 14.61 0.90 9.81
N PRO A 245 15.30 1.44 10.82
CA PRO A 245 16.69 1.09 11.11
C PRO A 245 16.85 -0.40 11.44
N ASP A 246 17.95 -1.02 10.98
CA ASP A 246 18.24 -2.45 11.19
C ASP A 246 19.12 -2.74 12.43
N GLY A 247 19.42 -1.72 13.24
CA GLY A 247 20.31 -1.81 14.40
C GLY A 247 21.81 -1.97 14.06
N ALA A 248 22.18 -2.17 12.80
CA ALA A 248 23.56 -2.28 12.30
C ALA A 248 24.05 -0.98 11.61
N GLY A 249 23.24 0.07 11.61
CA GLY A 249 23.52 1.35 10.96
C GLY A 249 22.95 1.45 9.54
N GLY A 250 22.22 0.44 9.07
CA GLY A 250 21.44 0.44 7.83
C GLY A 250 19.95 0.65 8.08
N ARG A 251 19.16 0.44 7.03
CA ARG A 251 17.69 0.40 7.07
C ARG A 251 17.21 -0.88 6.38
N VAL A 252 16.18 -1.49 6.94
CA VAL A 252 15.40 -2.52 6.26
C VAL A 252 14.15 -1.86 5.69
N SER A 253 13.80 -2.22 4.45
CA SER A 253 12.61 -1.72 3.75
C SER A 253 11.81 -2.88 3.18
N THR A 254 10.50 -2.70 3.12
CA THR A 254 9.58 -3.62 2.43
C THR A 254 8.51 -2.80 1.75
N SER A 255 7.89 -3.38 0.73
CA SER A 255 6.86 -2.71 -0.05
C SER A 255 5.71 -3.64 -0.40
N GLY A 256 4.54 -3.04 -0.54
CA GLY A 256 3.39 -3.64 -1.20
C GLY A 256 3.18 -2.93 -2.52
N THR A 257 2.77 -3.66 -3.55
CA THR A 257 2.51 -3.12 -4.88
C THR A 257 1.12 -3.53 -5.33
N VAL A 258 0.38 -2.59 -5.90
CA VAL A 258 -0.86 -2.85 -6.61
C VAL A 258 -0.75 -2.27 -8.02
N THR A 259 -1.26 -3.01 -8.99
CA THR A 259 -1.37 -2.50 -10.36
C THR A 259 -2.74 -1.85 -10.51
N ILE A 260 -2.76 -0.60 -10.94
CA ILE A 260 -3.97 0.15 -11.25
C ILE A 260 -4.26 -0.05 -12.72
N SER A 261 -5.46 -0.57 -13.03
CA SER A 261 -5.91 -0.80 -14.40
C SER A 261 -6.90 0.27 -14.80
N ILE A 262 -6.54 1.02 -15.84
CA ILE A 262 -7.39 2.05 -16.40
C ILE A 262 -7.92 1.51 -17.72
N VAL A 263 -9.20 1.14 -17.72
CA VAL A 263 -9.90 0.67 -18.92
C VAL A 263 -10.86 1.78 -19.36
N PRO A 264 -10.94 2.11 -20.68
CA PRO A 264 -11.85 3.14 -21.13
C PRO A 264 -13.30 2.75 -20.81
N GLU A 265 -14.05 3.67 -20.21
CA GLU A 265 -15.49 3.47 -20.09
C GLU A 265 -16.14 3.39 -21.49
N PRO A 266 -17.19 2.54 -21.67
CA PRO A 266 -17.83 2.36 -22.97
C PRO A 266 -18.34 3.66 -23.61
N SER A 267 -18.75 4.63 -22.78
CA SER A 267 -19.25 5.95 -23.18
C SER A 267 -18.15 6.83 -23.77
N THR A 268 -16.97 6.86 -23.16
CA THR A 268 -15.78 7.64 -23.61
C THR A 268 -15.20 7.06 -24.90
N ALA A 269 -15.18 5.73 -25.01
CA ALA A 269 -14.84 5.07 -26.27
C ALA A 269 -15.80 5.46 -27.40
N LEU A 270 -17.11 5.50 -27.11
CA LEU A 270 -18.13 5.88 -28.11
C LEU A 270 -17.97 7.34 -28.56
N MET A 271 -17.73 8.29 -27.64
CA MET A 271 -17.53 9.70 -28.01
C MET A 271 -16.24 9.92 -28.81
N THR A 272 -15.16 9.23 -28.48
CA THR A 272 -13.89 9.32 -29.21
C THR A 272 -14.04 8.76 -30.64
N ILE A 273 -14.74 7.63 -30.79
CA ILE A 273 -15.00 6.99 -32.09
C ILE A 273 -16.01 7.82 -32.92
N CYS A 274 -17.09 8.30 -32.31
CA CYS A 274 -18.12 9.10 -33.00
C CYS A 274 -17.62 10.50 -33.36
N GLY A 275 -16.81 11.14 -32.52
CA GLY A 275 -16.15 12.43 -32.81
C GLY A 275 -15.14 12.33 -33.96
N GLY A 276 -14.38 11.23 -34.02
CA GLY A 276 -13.48 10.91 -35.14
C GLY A 276 -14.22 10.67 -36.47
N LEU A 277 -15.40 10.03 -36.42
CA LEU A 277 -16.22 9.79 -37.61
C LEU A 277 -16.91 11.06 -38.13
N LEU A 278 -17.30 11.99 -37.25
CA LEU A 278 -17.87 13.28 -37.65
C LEU A 278 -16.84 14.20 -38.33
N SER A 279 -15.58 14.17 -37.88
CA SER A 279 -14.50 14.92 -38.53
C SER A 279 -14.14 14.36 -39.92
N LEU A 280 -14.19 13.03 -40.10
CA LEU A 280 -14.04 12.38 -41.41
C LEU A 280 -15.23 12.64 -42.36
N ALA A 281 -16.46 12.69 -41.84
CA ALA A 281 -17.64 13.06 -42.62
C ALA A 281 -17.62 14.55 -43.06
N GLY A 282 -17.05 15.43 -42.24
CA GLY A 282 -16.82 16.84 -42.57
C GLY A 282 -15.77 17.05 -43.67
N LEU A 283 -14.70 16.24 -43.68
CA LEU A 283 -13.66 16.27 -44.72
C LEU A 283 -14.17 15.78 -46.09
N ARG A 284 -15.10 14.81 -46.11
CA ARG A 284 -15.67 14.29 -47.37
C ARG A 284 -16.71 15.22 -48.03
N ARG A 285 -17.19 16.25 -47.33
CA ARG A 285 -18.06 17.29 -47.90
C ARG A 285 -17.31 18.46 -48.55
N ARG A 286 -15.97 18.46 -48.47
CA ARG A 286 -15.09 19.51 -49.04
C ARG A 286 -14.24 19.03 -50.23
N SER A 287 -14.53 17.86 -50.80
CA SER A 287 -13.94 17.36 -52.05
C SER A 287 -14.97 17.38 -53.17
#